data_AF-A0A662GGX0-F1
#
_entry.id   AF-A0A662GGX0-F1
#
_cell.length_a   1.000
_cell.length_b   1.000
_cell.length_c   1.000
_cell.angle_alpha   90.00
_cell.angle_beta   90.00
_cell.angle_gamma   90.00
#
_symmetry.space_group_name_H-M   'P 1'
#
loop_
_entity.id
_entity.type
_entity.pdbx_description
1 polymer ?
#
loop_
_entity_poly.entity_id
_entity_poly.type
_entity_poly.pdbx_seq_one_letter_code
_entity_poly.pdbx_strand_id
1 'polypeptide(L)'
;MSKAEARKLRIIGIVQGVGFRPFVYRLATSYDLKGYVINLGGSEVEVWVEGPVESIENFIRDLNLRKPPTAIIENLKVEKAQPRGYKEFKILKSEKKATVYSAIPPDFGICEHCMKEVLDSGSRWYLYPFNSCAWCGPRFSMMYTILYDRENTAMRDFPLCKDCLKEYSDPSNIRRFHAQGISCPKCGPKVFLTTKDGEEIDGDPIVTAAKLIDEGYIVAIKGVGGFHIASLASDDSVVAVLRERKRRPQKPFALMALDENTVFLIANPSLKHLELLRRLERPIVLLPKKEGSPVSELVAPGLNDLGIMLPYTSLHYLLLEQTKDRFLIMTSGNPPGLPIVKDNDKALAKLKHIADYFLLHNREIVNRVDDSVVRLSAGEVMMLRRSRGYVPYWFRLPFKLKRKVVAFGAMLANTGAVAFDEYVIPTQYVGDCENLENLDFLLSSLEFLEDAYKLNPEVIVSDKHPNYLTTTLASRISRENNKTHLKVQHHHAHIVSAMASNKLPQNAEVTGIAIDGVGYGDDGSIWGGEILHVTYYDYSREGHLEYLPLPGGDRAAVWPARIIVGFLAERLGVEEAIAEAKKLNIS
;
A
#
# COMPACT_ATOMS: atom_id res chain seq x y z
N MET A 1 -48.39 0.78 23.15
CA MET A 1 -47.59 0.93 21.91
C MET A 1 -46.33 1.69 22.29
N SER A 2 -45.16 1.08 22.14
CA SER A 2 -43.89 1.79 22.41
C SER A 2 -43.81 3.03 21.52
N LYS A 3 -43.44 4.16 22.10
CA LYS A 3 -43.30 5.42 21.37
C LYS A 3 -42.18 5.24 20.34
N ALA A 4 -42.51 5.33 19.05
CA ALA A 4 -41.51 5.22 18.00
C ALA A 4 -40.52 6.39 18.13
N GLU A 5 -39.23 6.07 18.20
CA GLU A 5 -38.16 7.06 18.20
C GLU A 5 -37.40 6.98 16.87
N ALA A 6 -36.66 8.05 16.55
CA ALA A 6 -35.70 8.04 15.47
C ALA A 6 -34.30 8.34 15.99
N ARG A 7 -33.31 7.74 15.36
CA ARG A 7 -31.89 8.07 15.53
C ARG A 7 -31.25 8.32 14.18
N LYS A 8 -30.40 9.34 14.16
CA LYS A 8 -29.49 9.62 13.06
C LYS A 8 -28.07 9.24 13.50
N LEU A 9 -27.46 8.30 12.80
CA LEU A 9 -26.11 7.84 13.07
C LEU A 9 -25.17 8.38 12.00
N ARG A 10 -23.97 8.77 12.44
CA ARG A 10 -22.83 9.09 11.57
C ARG A 10 -21.69 8.14 11.92
N ILE A 11 -21.21 7.42 10.92
CA ILE A 11 -20.26 6.34 11.10
C ILE A 11 -19.00 6.68 10.31
N ILE A 12 -17.86 6.73 11.01
CA ILE A 12 -16.57 7.15 10.48
C ILE A 12 -15.57 6.00 10.68
N GLY A 13 -14.73 5.77 9.67
CA GLY A 13 -13.70 4.74 9.62
C GLY A 13 -13.62 4.09 8.24
N ILE A 14 -13.24 2.82 8.16
CA ILE A 14 -13.32 2.05 6.92
C ILE A 14 -14.74 1.49 6.80
N VAL A 15 -15.65 2.27 6.22
CA VAL A 15 -17.09 1.93 6.13
C VAL A 15 -17.66 2.00 4.71
N GLN A 16 -16.91 2.53 3.75
CA GLN A 16 -17.26 2.43 2.32
C GLN A 16 -16.45 1.33 1.64
N GLY A 17 -17.03 0.69 0.62
CA GLY A 17 -16.39 -0.39 -0.13
C GLY A 17 -16.14 -1.70 0.62
N VAL A 18 -16.63 -1.85 1.85
CA VAL A 18 -16.41 -3.03 2.71
C VAL A 18 -17.69 -3.83 2.98
N GLY A 19 -18.74 -3.63 2.18
CA GLY A 19 -20.04 -4.27 2.38
C GLY A 19 -20.86 -3.73 3.55
N PHE A 20 -20.55 -2.51 4.01
CA PHE A 20 -21.19 -1.92 5.19
C PHE A 20 -22.66 -1.53 4.95
N ARG A 21 -23.00 -0.86 3.83
CA ARG A 21 -24.41 -0.54 3.48
C ARG A 21 -25.31 -1.81 3.47
N PRO A 22 -24.91 -2.91 2.78
CA PRO A 22 -25.57 -4.22 2.88
C PRO A 22 -25.77 -4.73 4.30
N PHE A 23 -24.71 -4.67 5.12
CA PHE A 23 -24.75 -5.11 6.51
C PHE A 23 -25.76 -4.30 7.32
N VAL A 24 -25.69 -2.97 7.23
CA VAL A 24 -26.63 -2.06 7.91
C VAL A 24 -28.07 -2.34 7.49
N TYR A 25 -28.33 -2.52 6.18
CA TYR A 25 -29.65 -2.85 5.67
C TYR A 25 -30.20 -4.14 6.30
N ARG A 26 -29.42 -5.21 6.28
CA ARG A 26 -29.83 -6.51 6.85
C ARG A 26 -30.06 -6.41 8.36
N LEU A 27 -29.15 -5.73 9.06
CA LEU A 27 -29.23 -5.58 10.51
C LEU A 27 -30.48 -4.78 10.90
N ALA A 28 -30.73 -3.63 10.25
CA ALA A 28 -31.91 -2.82 10.49
C ALA A 28 -33.20 -3.61 10.20
N THR A 29 -33.24 -4.34 9.08
CA THR A 29 -34.40 -5.18 8.72
C THR A 29 -34.63 -6.30 9.72
N SER A 30 -33.56 -6.91 10.26
CA SER A 30 -33.67 -7.98 11.28
C SER A 30 -34.26 -7.51 12.61
N TYR A 31 -34.17 -6.21 12.90
CA TYR A 31 -34.77 -5.57 14.08
C TYR A 31 -36.09 -4.86 13.78
N ASP A 32 -36.65 -5.07 12.58
CA ASP A 32 -37.86 -4.40 12.06
C ASP A 32 -37.78 -2.86 12.06
N LEU A 33 -36.57 -2.31 11.98
CA LEU A 33 -36.35 -0.86 11.90
C LEU A 33 -36.62 -0.33 10.49
N LYS A 34 -37.13 0.90 10.40
CA LYS A 34 -37.40 1.61 9.14
C LYS A 34 -36.44 2.77 8.95
N GLY A 35 -36.21 3.21 7.72
CA GLY A 35 -35.31 4.34 7.44
C GLY A 35 -34.36 4.09 6.27
N TYR A 36 -33.09 4.47 6.41
CA TYR A 36 -32.14 4.33 5.31
C TYR A 36 -30.68 4.27 5.74
N VAL A 37 -29.84 3.83 4.79
CA VAL A 37 -28.39 3.98 4.82
C VAL A 37 -27.89 4.60 3.52
N ILE A 38 -26.93 5.53 3.61
CA ILE A 38 -26.37 6.26 2.48
C ILE A 38 -24.86 6.50 2.64
N ASN A 39 -24.12 6.41 1.53
CA ASN A 39 -22.72 6.83 1.45
C ASN A 39 -22.65 8.32 1.15
N LEU A 40 -21.76 9.02 1.86
CA LEU A 40 -21.55 10.45 1.71
C LEU A 40 -20.14 10.78 1.22
N GLY A 41 -19.99 12.02 0.74
CA GLY A 41 -18.82 12.50 0.01
C GLY A 41 -17.58 12.78 0.86
N GLY A 42 -17.59 12.53 2.17
CA GLY A 42 -16.38 12.46 2.98
C GLY A 42 -15.87 11.03 3.14
N SER A 43 -16.49 10.04 2.49
CA SER A 43 -16.34 8.60 2.72
C SER A 43 -17.03 8.06 3.98
N GLU A 44 -17.81 8.88 4.68
CA GLU A 44 -18.61 8.49 5.85
C GLU A 44 -19.92 7.80 5.45
N VAL A 45 -20.56 7.15 6.41
CA VAL A 45 -21.90 6.54 6.23
C VAL A 45 -22.89 7.21 7.18
N GLU A 46 -24.03 7.62 6.63
CA GLU A 46 -25.18 8.08 7.41
C GLU A 46 -26.23 6.98 7.46
N VAL A 47 -26.78 6.76 8.65
CA VAL A 47 -27.88 5.83 8.88
C VAL A 47 -29.00 6.56 9.60
N TRP A 48 -30.22 6.40 9.11
CA TRP A 48 -31.42 6.84 9.80
C TRP A 48 -32.25 5.63 10.14
N VAL A 49 -32.57 5.46 11.43
CA VAL A 49 -33.42 4.36 11.91
C VAL A 49 -34.60 4.89 12.70
N GLU A 50 -35.76 4.31 12.48
CA GLU A 50 -37.02 4.58 13.16
C GLU A 50 -37.61 3.26 13.68
N GLY A 51 -38.08 3.26 14.92
CA GLY A 51 -38.69 2.08 15.53
C GLY A 51 -38.74 2.13 17.06
N PRO A 52 -39.02 0.99 17.70
CA PRO A 52 -38.94 0.85 19.15
C PRO A 52 -37.53 1.16 19.67
N VAL A 53 -37.44 1.84 20.81
CA VAL A 53 -36.16 2.24 21.43
C VAL A 53 -35.23 1.04 21.62
N GLU A 54 -35.76 -0.07 22.13
CA GLU A 54 -35.00 -1.31 22.35
C GLU A 54 -34.42 -1.88 21.05
N SER A 55 -35.18 -1.87 19.95
CA SER A 55 -34.70 -2.30 18.63
C SER A 55 -33.56 -1.41 18.13
N ILE A 56 -33.66 -0.09 18.34
CA ILE A 56 -32.63 0.87 17.95
C ILE A 56 -31.35 0.67 18.76
N GLU A 57 -31.46 0.46 20.07
CA GLU A 57 -30.31 0.22 20.96
C GLU A 57 -29.61 -1.10 20.62
N ASN A 58 -30.39 -2.17 20.39
CA ASN A 58 -29.84 -3.44 19.93
C ASN A 58 -29.14 -3.31 18.57
N PHE A 59 -29.74 -2.59 17.62
CA PHE A 59 -29.12 -2.30 16.33
C PHE A 59 -27.78 -1.57 16.49
N ILE A 60 -27.71 -0.53 17.32
CA ILE A 60 -26.47 0.24 17.57
C ILE A 60 -25.39 -0.65 18.19
N ARG A 61 -25.74 -1.51 19.15
CA ARG A 61 -24.79 -2.45 19.77
C ARG A 61 -24.26 -3.44 18.74
N ASP A 62 -25.14 -4.08 17.99
CA ASP A 62 -24.79 -5.12 17.03
C ASP A 62 -24.06 -4.57 15.79
N LEU A 63 -24.21 -3.27 15.51
CA LEU A 63 -23.49 -2.58 14.46
C LEU A 63 -21.97 -2.73 14.63
N ASN A 64 -21.47 -2.69 15.87
CA ASN A 64 -20.03 -2.84 16.14
C ASN A 64 -19.61 -4.33 16.27
N LEU A 65 -20.48 -5.16 16.85
CA LEU A 65 -20.17 -6.58 17.12
C LEU A 65 -20.21 -7.45 15.86
N ARG A 66 -21.11 -7.14 14.91
CA ARG A 66 -21.41 -8.01 13.76
C ARG A 66 -20.98 -7.41 12.43
N LYS A 67 -20.24 -6.30 12.46
CA LYS A 67 -19.74 -5.60 11.26
C LYS A 67 -18.94 -6.54 10.33
N PRO A 68 -18.90 -6.26 9.02
CA PRO A 68 -18.05 -7.00 8.10
C PRO A 68 -16.58 -7.05 8.57
N PRO A 69 -15.82 -8.12 8.25
CA PRO A 69 -14.45 -8.29 8.73
C PRO A 69 -13.51 -7.12 8.37
N THR A 70 -13.65 -6.57 7.16
CA THR A 70 -12.86 -5.45 6.67
C THR A 70 -13.38 -4.07 7.10
N ALA A 71 -14.54 -4.01 7.77
CA ALA A 71 -15.09 -2.75 8.23
C ALA A 71 -14.47 -2.35 9.58
N ILE A 72 -14.06 -1.10 9.69
CA ILE A 72 -13.53 -0.51 10.92
C ILE A 72 -14.39 0.69 11.27
N ILE A 73 -15.04 0.66 12.43
CA ILE A 73 -15.77 1.80 12.97
C ILE A 73 -14.84 2.49 13.97
N GLU A 74 -14.34 3.66 13.62
CA GLU A 74 -13.46 4.46 14.48
C GLU A 74 -14.26 5.41 15.36
N ASN A 75 -15.34 5.96 14.82
CA ASN A 75 -16.23 6.86 15.54
C ASN A 75 -17.68 6.65 15.09
N LEU A 76 -18.58 6.66 16.06
CA LEU A 76 -20.01 6.52 15.88
C LEU A 76 -20.70 7.65 16.64
N LYS A 77 -21.25 8.63 15.92
CA LYS A 77 -22.10 9.68 16.52
C LYS A 77 -23.55 9.28 16.38
N VAL A 78 -24.29 9.35 17.47
CA VAL A 78 -25.73 9.01 17.53
C VAL A 78 -26.50 10.24 17.98
N GLU A 79 -27.39 10.73 17.14
CA GLU A 79 -28.23 11.91 17.41
C GLU A 79 -29.70 11.50 17.53
N LYS A 80 -30.42 12.07 18.50
CA LYS A 80 -31.88 11.93 18.58
C LYS A 80 -32.52 12.68 17.42
N ALA A 81 -33.49 12.05 16.77
CA ALA A 81 -34.24 12.64 15.67
C ALA A 81 -35.75 12.42 15.85
N GLN A 82 -36.56 13.18 15.11
CA GLN A 82 -38.00 12.96 15.02
C GLN A 82 -38.32 11.96 13.91
N PRO A 83 -39.19 10.95 14.16
CA PRO A 83 -39.63 10.03 13.10
C PRO A 83 -40.26 10.78 11.92
N ARG A 84 -39.88 10.37 10.71
CA ARG A 84 -40.37 10.85 9.42
C ARG A 84 -41.42 9.92 8.81
N GLY A 85 -41.64 8.75 9.40
CA GLY A 85 -42.67 7.81 8.96
C GLY A 85 -42.20 6.92 7.80
N TYR A 86 -40.93 6.52 7.78
CA TYR A 86 -40.45 5.57 6.77
C TYR A 86 -41.18 4.23 6.91
N LYS A 87 -41.64 3.66 5.78
CA LYS A 87 -42.38 2.40 5.76
C LYS A 87 -41.49 1.16 5.67
N GLU A 88 -40.27 1.34 5.19
CA GLU A 88 -39.28 0.31 4.96
C GLU A 88 -37.87 0.88 5.18
N PHE A 89 -36.88 0.01 5.29
CA PHE A 89 -35.47 0.41 5.32
C PHE A 89 -34.89 0.34 3.91
N LYS A 90 -34.17 1.36 3.44
CA LYS A 90 -33.59 1.40 2.08
C LYS A 90 -32.09 1.69 2.06
N ILE A 91 -31.40 1.12 1.09
CA ILE A 91 -30.08 1.62 0.67
C ILE A 91 -30.33 2.72 -0.36
N LEU A 92 -29.97 3.97 -0.02
CA LEU A 92 -30.12 5.10 -0.94
C LEU A 92 -28.89 5.24 -1.83
N LYS A 93 -29.07 5.94 -2.97
CA LYS A 93 -27.98 6.32 -3.87
C LYS A 93 -27.03 7.29 -3.13
N SER A 94 -25.74 7.13 -3.34
CA SER A 94 -24.70 7.93 -2.69
C SER A 94 -24.83 9.42 -3.03
N GLU A 95 -24.51 10.28 -2.07
CA GLU A 95 -24.54 11.74 -2.22
C GLU A 95 -23.13 12.33 -2.14
N LYS A 96 -22.82 13.30 -3.03
CA LYS A 96 -21.51 13.98 -3.08
C LYS A 96 -21.25 14.95 -1.93
N LYS A 97 -22.23 15.16 -1.06
CA LYS A 97 -22.11 16.05 0.09
C LYS A 97 -21.25 15.38 1.16
N ALA A 98 -20.18 16.05 1.58
CA ALA A 98 -19.39 15.64 2.73
C ALA A 98 -19.93 16.38 3.96
N THR A 99 -20.12 15.64 5.06
CA THR A 99 -20.38 16.22 6.37
C THR A 99 -19.20 16.00 7.31
N VAL A 100 -18.53 14.84 7.21
CA VAL A 100 -17.32 14.49 7.96
C VAL A 100 -16.42 13.61 7.08
N TYR A 101 -15.10 13.72 7.18
CA TYR A 101 -14.19 12.84 6.45
C TYR A 101 -14.12 11.43 7.07
N SER A 102 -13.84 10.42 6.25
CA SER A 102 -13.67 9.01 6.62
C SER A 102 -12.62 8.33 5.72
N ALA A 103 -12.07 7.22 6.21
CA ALA A 103 -10.99 6.52 5.51
C ALA A 103 -11.45 5.85 4.21
N ILE A 104 -10.64 6.03 3.16
CA ILE A 104 -10.75 5.24 1.93
C ILE A 104 -10.20 3.84 2.22
N PRO A 105 -10.91 2.76 1.85
CA PRO A 105 -10.43 1.40 2.09
C PRO A 105 -9.17 1.09 1.27
N PRO A 106 -8.15 0.45 1.88
CA PRO A 106 -7.01 -0.07 1.12
C PRO A 106 -7.43 -1.27 0.26
N ASP A 107 -6.54 -1.68 -0.65
CA ASP A 107 -6.70 -2.93 -1.40
C ASP A 107 -6.58 -4.15 -0.49
N PHE A 108 -7.53 -5.08 -0.57
CA PHE A 108 -7.50 -6.33 0.19
C PHE A 108 -7.17 -7.50 -0.72
N GLY A 109 -6.34 -8.41 -0.22
CA GLY A 109 -6.14 -9.73 -0.82
C GLY A 109 -7.44 -10.54 -0.83
N ILE A 110 -7.51 -11.53 -1.71
CA ILE A 110 -8.67 -12.42 -1.81
C ILE A 110 -8.94 -13.15 -0.50
N CYS A 111 -10.22 -13.20 -0.09
CA CYS A 111 -10.64 -13.93 1.10
C CYS A 111 -10.82 -15.43 0.82
N GLU A 112 -10.76 -16.24 1.87
CA GLU A 112 -10.90 -17.70 1.80
C GLU A 112 -12.19 -18.16 1.10
N HIS A 113 -13.31 -17.47 1.31
CA HIS A 113 -14.59 -17.84 0.68
C HIS A 113 -14.56 -17.67 -0.84
N CYS A 114 -13.99 -16.56 -1.31
CA CYS A 114 -13.86 -16.31 -2.74
C CYS A 114 -12.83 -17.25 -3.38
N MET A 115 -11.76 -17.61 -2.66
CA MET A 115 -10.79 -18.58 -3.15
C MET A 115 -11.42 -19.98 -3.28
N LYS A 116 -12.21 -20.43 -2.28
CA LYS A 116 -12.96 -21.70 -2.37
C LYS A 116 -13.84 -21.77 -3.62
N GLU A 117 -14.54 -20.67 -3.94
CA GLU A 117 -15.36 -20.59 -5.17
C GLU A 117 -14.55 -20.57 -6.46
N VAL A 118 -13.27 -20.18 -6.42
CA VAL A 118 -12.40 -20.22 -7.60
C VAL A 118 -11.84 -21.62 -7.84
N LEU A 119 -11.65 -22.40 -6.78
CA LEU A 119 -11.12 -23.76 -6.84
C LEU A 119 -12.22 -24.82 -7.00
N ASP A 120 -13.49 -24.47 -6.75
CA ASP A 120 -14.63 -25.37 -6.89
C ASP A 120 -15.12 -25.47 -8.34
N SER A 121 -15.02 -26.65 -8.95
CA SER A 121 -15.49 -26.91 -10.32
C SER A 121 -17.00 -26.74 -10.51
N GLY A 122 -17.79 -26.80 -9.44
CA GLY A 122 -19.24 -26.53 -9.47
C GLY A 122 -19.59 -25.04 -9.41
N SER A 123 -18.62 -24.19 -9.11
CA SER A 123 -18.82 -22.75 -8.97
C SER A 123 -18.76 -22.04 -10.32
N ARG A 124 -19.61 -21.01 -10.50
CA ARG A 124 -19.56 -20.13 -11.69
C ARG A 124 -18.27 -19.31 -11.81
N TRP A 125 -17.46 -19.27 -10.76
CA TRP A 125 -16.17 -18.60 -10.72
C TRP A 125 -14.99 -19.57 -10.78
N TYR A 126 -15.23 -20.84 -11.11
CA TYR A 126 -14.16 -21.81 -11.26
C TYR A 126 -13.07 -21.27 -12.21
N LEU A 127 -11.82 -21.27 -11.72
CA LEU A 127 -10.62 -20.73 -12.39
C LEU A 127 -10.72 -19.25 -12.80
N TYR A 128 -11.66 -18.47 -12.26
CA TYR A 128 -11.83 -17.07 -12.62
C TYR A 128 -10.87 -16.14 -11.85
N PRO A 129 -9.92 -15.44 -12.53
CA PRO A 129 -8.82 -14.75 -11.86
C PRO A 129 -9.19 -13.47 -11.09
N PHE A 130 -10.41 -12.96 -11.29
CA PHE A 130 -10.88 -11.69 -10.74
C PHE A 130 -12.06 -11.84 -9.77
N ASN A 131 -12.31 -13.04 -9.24
CA ASN A 131 -13.37 -13.24 -8.26
C ASN A 131 -13.10 -12.38 -7.01
N SER A 132 -14.12 -11.65 -6.56
CA SER A 132 -14.07 -10.87 -5.33
C SER A 132 -15.48 -10.68 -4.77
N CYS A 133 -15.54 -10.31 -3.49
CA CYS A 133 -16.78 -9.96 -2.81
C CYS A 133 -16.64 -8.60 -2.11
N ALA A 134 -17.66 -8.19 -1.37
CA ALA A 134 -17.63 -6.93 -0.63
C ALA A 134 -16.51 -6.86 0.43
N TRP A 135 -15.94 -8.00 0.85
CA TRP A 135 -14.92 -8.10 1.90
C TRP A 135 -13.48 -8.27 1.38
N CYS A 136 -13.27 -8.36 0.06
CA CYS A 136 -11.93 -8.60 -0.49
C CYS A 136 -11.74 -7.99 -1.88
N GLY A 137 -10.52 -8.07 -2.40
CA GLY A 137 -10.16 -7.57 -3.72
C GLY A 137 -9.76 -6.09 -3.74
N PRO A 138 -9.46 -5.57 -4.94
CA PRO A 138 -8.99 -4.20 -5.11
C PRO A 138 -10.03 -3.16 -4.66
N ARG A 139 -9.54 -2.04 -4.15
CA ARG A 139 -10.29 -0.86 -3.72
C ARG A 139 -9.57 0.38 -4.24
N PHE A 140 -8.62 0.90 -3.47
CA PHE A 140 -7.84 2.08 -3.81
C PHE A 140 -7.21 1.99 -5.21
N SER A 141 -6.56 0.88 -5.55
CA SER A 141 -5.90 0.69 -6.86
C SER A 141 -6.81 0.86 -8.08
N MET A 142 -8.13 0.68 -7.94
CA MET A 142 -9.07 0.77 -9.05
C MET A 142 -10.03 1.97 -8.97
N MET A 143 -9.82 2.87 -8.01
CA MET A 143 -10.75 3.96 -7.70
C MET A 143 -10.30 5.28 -8.36
N TYR A 144 -11.18 5.89 -9.16
CA TYR A 144 -10.90 7.21 -9.75
C TYR A 144 -11.16 8.35 -8.79
N THR A 145 -12.17 8.22 -7.94
CA THR A 145 -12.56 9.23 -6.96
C THR A 145 -13.36 8.62 -5.82
N ILE A 146 -13.54 9.38 -4.75
CA ILE A 146 -14.36 9.00 -3.59
C ILE A 146 -15.85 8.90 -3.92
N LEU A 147 -16.61 8.33 -2.98
CA LEU A 147 -17.83 7.55 -3.22
C LEU A 147 -17.47 6.25 -3.94
N TYR A 148 -17.29 5.19 -3.14
CA TYR A 148 -17.01 3.87 -3.67
C TYR A 148 -18.29 3.24 -4.24
N ASP A 149 -18.55 3.58 -5.50
CA ASP A 149 -19.57 3.01 -6.37
C ASP A 149 -18.95 2.61 -7.72
N ARG A 150 -19.54 1.62 -8.40
CA ARG A 150 -18.93 0.96 -9.56
C ARG A 150 -18.53 1.95 -10.66
N GLU A 151 -19.34 2.97 -10.92
CA GLU A 151 -19.10 4.02 -11.91
C GLU A 151 -17.83 4.86 -11.66
N ASN A 152 -17.40 4.95 -10.40
CA ASN A 152 -16.20 5.67 -9.98
C ASN A 152 -14.97 4.75 -9.90
N THR A 153 -15.05 3.54 -10.46
CA THR A 153 -13.96 2.57 -10.45
C THR A 153 -13.66 2.04 -11.86
N ALA A 154 -12.52 1.37 -12.02
CA ALA A 154 -12.19 0.64 -13.25
C ALA A 154 -13.18 -0.49 -13.60
N MET A 155 -14.12 -0.81 -12.71
CA MET A 155 -15.20 -1.77 -13.00
C MET A 155 -16.35 -1.15 -13.82
N ARG A 156 -16.32 0.17 -14.08
CA ARG A 156 -17.31 0.87 -14.92
C ARG A 156 -17.35 0.33 -16.36
N ASP A 157 -16.22 -0.15 -16.86
CA ASP A 157 -16.07 -0.66 -18.24
C ASP A 157 -16.61 -2.10 -18.40
N PHE A 158 -17.14 -2.68 -17.32
CA PHE A 158 -17.63 -4.05 -17.25
C PHE A 158 -19.09 -4.08 -16.78
N PRO A 159 -20.09 -3.89 -17.65
CA PRO A 159 -21.50 -3.96 -17.26
C PRO A 159 -21.89 -5.31 -16.66
N LEU A 160 -22.74 -5.34 -15.63
CA LEU A 160 -23.12 -6.59 -14.96
C LEU A 160 -23.99 -7.47 -15.87
N CYS A 161 -23.65 -8.76 -15.99
CA CYS A 161 -24.56 -9.74 -16.58
C CYS A 161 -25.77 -10.00 -15.67
N LYS A 162 -26.80 -10.69 -16.18
CA LYS A 162 -28.03 -11.03 -15.45
C LYS A 162 -27.75 -11.74 -14.11
N ASP A 163 -26.81 -12.69 -14.11
CA ASP A 163 -26.48 -13.49 -12.92
C ASP A 163 -25.77 -12.67 -11.83
N CYS A 164 -24.88 -11.76 -12.23
CA CYS A 164 -24.19 -10.86 -11.30
C CYS A 164 -25.14 -9.76 -10.80
N LEU A 165 -26.02 -9.24 -11.65
CA LEU A 165 -27.01 -8.24 -11.25
C LEU A 165 -28.01 -8.83 -10.23
N LYS A 166 -28.42 -10.09 -10.39
CA LYS A 166 -29.27 -10.79 -9.43
C LYS A 166 -28.62 -10.81 -8.04
N GLU A 167 -27.37 -11.22 -7.93
CA GLU A 167 -26.66 -11.25 -6.64
C GLU A 167 -26.31 -9.87 -6.10
N TYR A 168 -26.03 -8.90 -6.98
CA TYR A 168 -25.80 -7.51 -6.59
C TYR A 168 -27.03 -6.90 -5.92
N SER A 169 -28.23 -7.29 -6.36
CA SER A 169 -29.51 -6.78 -5.88
C SER A 169 -30.18 -7.65 -4.81
N ASP A 170 -29.65 -8.85 -4.51
CA ASP A 170 -30.23 -9.81 -3.56
C ASP A 170 -29.79 -9.51 -2.12
N PRO A 171 -30.69 -9.03 -1.24
CA PRO A 171 -30.33 -8.71 0.13
C PRO A 171 -29.93 -9.92 0.98
N SER A 172 -30.34 -11.12 0.60
CA SER A 172 -29.97 -12.36 1.29
C SER A 172 -28.51 -12.77 1.01
N ASN A 173 -27.93 -12.26 -0.08
CA ASN A 173 -26.54 -12.52 -0.42
C ASN A 173 -25.59 -11.67 0.42
N ILE A 174 -25.13 -12.25 1.53
CA ILE A 174 -24.33 -11.56 2.55
C ILE A 174 -23.06 -10.90 1.97
N ARG A 175 -22.41 -11.54 1.00
CA ARG A 175 -21.11 -11.15 0.46
C ARG A 175 -21.17 -10.29 -0.80
N ARG A 176 -22.25 -10.40 -1.58
CA ARG A 176 -22.32 -9.78 -2.92
C ARG A 176 -23.45 -8.79 -3.12
N PHE A 177 -24.39 -8.66 -2.17
CA PHE A 177 -25.33 -7.55 -2.14
C PHE A 177 -24.57 -6.21 -2.17
N HIS A 178 -24.82 -5.36 -3.17
CA HIS A 178 -24.09 -4.12 -3.47
C HIS A 178 -22.54 -4.23 -3.52
N ALA A 179 -21.99 -5.40 -3.89
CA ALA A 179 -20.54 -5.52 -4.09
C ALA A 179 -20.11 -4.85 -5.40
N GLN A 180 -19.52 -3.66 -5.31
CA GLN A 180 -19.15 -2.86 -6.49
C GLN A 180 -18.14 -3.56 -7.41
N GLY A 181 -17.27 -4.42 -6.85
CA GLY A 181 -16.28 -5.20 -7.58
C GLY A 181 -16.77 -6.53 -8.16
N ILE A 182 -18.06 -6.89 -7.99
CA ILE A 182 -18.58 -8.17 -8.48
C ILE A 182 -18.39 -8.29 -9.99
N SER A 183 -17.93 -9.45 -10.41
CA SER A 183 -17.81 -9.85 -11.81
C SER A 183 -17.75 -11.38 -11.93
N CYS A 184 -17.85 -11.89 -13.16
CA CYS A 184 -17.72 -13.31 -13.49
C CYS A 184 -17.12 -13.47 -14.89
N PRO A 185 -16.78 -14.69 -15.35
CA PRO A 185 -16.21 -14.91 -16.67
C PRO A 185 -17.02 -14.32 -17.85
N LYS A 186 -18.34 -14.15 -17.69
CA LYS A 186 -19.22 -13.60 -18.74
C LYS A 186 -19.09 -12.09 -18.92
N CYS A 187 -18.89 -11.33 -17.84
CA CYS A 187 -18.98 -9.86 -17.89
C CYS A 187 -17.79 -9.12 -17.31
N GLY A 188 -16.85 -9.84 -16.70
CA GLY A 188 -15.70 -9.24 -16.05
C GLY A 188 -14.45 -9.16 -16.92
N PRO A 189 -13.34 -8.76 -16.29
CA PRO A 189 -12.05 -8.69 -16.95
C PRO A 189 -11.56 -10.05 -17.46
N LYS A 190 -10.71 -9.99 -18.48
CA LYS A 190 -10.07 -11.16 -19.11
C LYS A 190 -8.56 -11.05 -19.02
N VAL A 191 -7.92 -12.19 -18.84
CA VAL A 191 -6.46 -12.35 -18.92
C VAL A 191 -6.10 -12.75 -20.34
N PHE A 192 -4.98 -12.27 -20.83
CA PHE A 192 -4.40 -12.67 -22.11
C PHE A 192 -2.87 -12.64 -21.99
N LEU A 193 -2.19 -13.46 -22.78
CA LEU A 193 -0.73 -13.58 -22.79
C LEU A 193 -0.20 -13.03 -24.11
N THR A 194 0.89 -12.26 -24.05
CA THR A 194 1.54 -11.69 -25.23
C THR A 194 3.05 -11.93 -25.23
N THR A 195 3.65 -11.92 -26.41
CA THR A 195 5.10 -11.79 -26.59
C THR A 195 5.56 -10.39 -26.16
N LYS A 196 6.88 -10.18 -26.01
CA LYS A 196 7.45 -8.85 -25.75
C LYS A 196 7.11 -7.77 -26.78
N ASP A 197 6.71 -8.18 -27.99
CA ASP A 197 6.33 -7.29 -29.09
C ASP A 197 4.80 -7.04 -29.13
N GLY A 198 4.04 -7.63 -28.21
CA GLY A 198 2.61 -7.42 -28.04
C GLY A 198 1.71 -8.37 -28.84
N GLU A 199 2.27 -9.40 -29.46
CA GLU A 199 1.50 -10.42 -30.19
C GLU A 199 0.84 -11.39 -29.20
N GLU A 200 -0.47 -11.58 -29.31
CA GLU A 200 -1.21 -12.50 -28.45
C GLU A 200 -0.85 -13.96 -28.72
N ILE A 201 -0.72 -14.74 -27.65
CA ILE A 201 -0.39 -16.17 -27.69
C ILE A 201 -1.67 -16.97 -27.43
N ASP A 202 -1.96 -17.91 -28.34
CA ASP A 202 -3.11 -18.81 -28.23
C ASP A 202 -2.98 -19.79 -27.05
N GLY A 203 -4.12 -20.17 -26.47
CA GLY A 203 -4.23 -21.15 -25.39
C GLY A 203 -4.76 -20.55 -24.09
N ASP A 204 -4.70 -21.32 -22.99
CA ASP A 204 -4.97 -20.78 -21.67
C ASP A 204 -3.79 -19.89 -21.24
N PRO A 205 -3.98 -18.58 -21.04
CA PRO A 205 -2.89 -17.65 -20.80
C PRO A 205 -2.16 -17.91 -19.47
N ILE A 206 -2.86 -18.43 -18.45
CA ILE A 206 -2.28 -18.69 -17.13
C ILE A 206 -1.44 -19.96 -17.17
N VAL A 207 -1.99 -21.04 -17.73
CA VAL A 207 -1.27 -22.31 -17.88
C VAL A 207 -0.05 -22.14 -18.79
N THR A 208 -0.19 -21.39 -19.88
CA THR A 208 0.90 -21.14 -20.82
C THR A 208 1.98 -20.26 -20.19
N ALA A 209 1.62 -19.21 -19.45
CA ALA A 209 2.58 -18.41 -18.71
C ALA A 209 3.34 -19.22 -17.66
N ALA A 210 2.67 -20.11 -16.92
CA ALA A 210 3.33 -20.98 -15.94
C ALA A 210 4.35 -21.91 -16.60
N LYS A 211 4.00 -22.52 -17.75
CA LYS A 211 4.93 -23.35 -18.53
C LYS A 211 6.17 -22.57 -18.99
N LEU A 212 5.97 -21.37 -19.54
CA LEU A 212 7.08 -20.51 -19.97
C LEU A 212 8.01 -20.14 -18.82
N ILE A 213 7.45 -19.87 -17.63
CA ILE A 213 8.25 -19.62 -16.43
C ILE A 213 9.04 -20.87 -16.04
N ASP A 214 8.42 -22.06 -16.04
CA ASP A 214 9.08 -23.34 -15.76
C ASP A 214 10.15 -23.73 -16.80
N GLU A 215 10.11 -23.14 -18.00
CA GLU A 215 11.12 -23.24 -19.05
C GLU A 215 12.27 -22.24 -18.87
N GLY A 216 12.21 -21.36 -17.86
CA GLY A 216 13.24 -20.38 -17.51
C GLY A 216 13.03 -18.99 -18.10
N TYR A 217 11.90 -18.72 -18.77
CA TYR A 217 11.59 -17.38 -19.27
C TYR A 217 11.14 -16.43 -18.16
N ILE A 218 11.39 -15.14 -18.37
CA ILE A 218 10.98 -14.07 -17.45
C ILE A 218 9.66 -13.48 -17.94
N VAL A 219 8.63 -13.47 -17.11
CA VAL A 219 7.27 -13.02 -17.48
C VAL A 219 6.88 -11.79 -16.66
N ALA A 220 6.42 -10.75 -17.34
CA ALA A 220 5.81 -9.59 -16.68
C ALA A 220 4.31 -9.87 -16.43
N ILE A 221 3.85 -9.78 -15.20
CA ILE A 221 2.48 -10.10 -14.81
C ILE A 221 1.77 -8.84 -14.33
N LYS A 222 0.61 -8.52 -14.90
CA LYS A 222 -0.21 -7.42 -14.41
C LYS A 222 -0.93 -7.81 -13.12
N GLY A 223 -0.54 -7.18 -12.01
CA GLY A 223 -1.12 -7.38 -10.68
C GLY A 223 -2.25 -6.41 -10.35
N VAL A 224 -2.44 -6.12 -9.06
CA VAL A 224 -3.47 -5.19 -8.58
C VAL A 224 -3.01 -3.74 -8.67
N GLY A 225 -1.80 -3.46 -8.16
CA GLY A 225 -1.26 -2.10 -8.06
C GLY A 225 -0.20 -1.74 -9.11
N GLY A 226 0.19 -2.70 -9.94
CA GLY A 226 1.15 -2.52 -11.02
C GLY A 226 1.61 -3.88 -11.54
N PHE A 227 2.63 -3.86 -12.39
CA PHE A 227 3.23 -5.07 -12.93
C PHE A 227 4.22 -5.69 -11.95
N HIS A 228 4.33 -7.01 -11.98
CA HIS A 228 5.45 -7.76 -11.42
C HIS A 228 6.32 -8.32 -12.53
N ILE A 229 7.59 -8.57 -12.22
CA ILE A 229 8.45 -9.45 -13.00
C ILE A 229 8.56 -10.77 -12.25
N ALA A 230 8.17 -11.85 -12.93
CA ALA A 230 8.20 -13.21 -12.42
C ALA A 230 9.20 -14.08 -13.16
N SER A 231 9.88 -14.94 -12.41
CA SER A 231 10.82 -15.92 -12.92
C SER A 231 11.02 -17.04 -11.88
N LEU A 232 11.66 -18.13 -12.28
CA LEU A 232 12.15 -19.12 -11.34
C LEU A 232 13.07 -18.47 -10.30
N ALA A 233 12.93 -18.92 -9.05
CA ALA A 233 13.75 -18.53 -7.93
C ALA A 233 14.78 -19.61 -7.55
N SER A 234 14.65 -20.81 -8.12
CA SER A 234 15.46 -21.99 -7.86
C SER A 234 16.61 -22.20 -8.85
N ASP A 235 16.58 -21.50 -9.99
CA ASP A 235 17.58 -21.60 -11.05
C ASP A 235 18.51 -20.38 -11.05
N ASP A 236 19.77 -20.60 -10.69
CA ASP A 236 20.82 -19.57 -10.63
C ASP A 236 20.99 -18.84 -11.98
N SER A 237 20.88 -19.54 -13.10
CA SER A 237 21.07 -18.96 -14.44
C SER A 237 19.97 -17.96 -14.77
N VAL A 238 18.71 -18.32 -14.44
CA VAL A 238 17.54 -17.45 -14.64
C VAL A 238 17.63 -16.23 -13.73
N VAL A 239 18.01 -16.42 -12.45
CA VAL A 239 18.14 -15.31 -11.50
C VAL A 239 19.27 -14.36 -11.94
N ALA A 240 20.39 -14.88 -12.43
CA ALA A 240 21.50 -14.08 -12.95
C ALA A 240 21.07 -13.22 -14.16
N VAL A 241 20.37 -13.82 -15.13
CA VAL A 241 19.83 -13.10 -16.30
C VAL A 241 18.85 -12.01 -15.86
N LEU A 242 17.96 -12.32 -14.90
CA LEU A 242 17.04 -11.32 -14.36
C LEU A 242 17.81 -10.14 -13.73
N ARG A 243 18.85 -10.40 -12.92
CA ARG A 243 19.67 -9.35 -12.29
C ARG A 243 20.36 -8.46 -13.31
N GLU A 244 20.91 -9.05 -14.36
CA GLU A 244 21.56 -8.33 -15.46
C GLU A 244 20.55 -7.40 -16.14
N ARG A 245 19.42 -7.94 -16.62
CA ARG A 245 18.36 -7.17 -17.30
C ARG A 245 17.78 -6.07 -16.41
N LYS A 246 17.63 -6.34 -15.10
CA LYS A 246 17.17 -5.38 -14.09
C LYS A 246 18.25 -4.40 -13.61
N ARG A 247 19.52 -4.55 -14.01
CA ARG A 247 20.66 -3.80 -13.46
C ARG A 247 20.61 -3.72 -11.94
N ARG A 248 20.34 -4.86 -11.30
CA ARG A 248 20.11 -4.97 -9.86
C ARG A 248 21.02 -6.06 -9.28
N PRO A 249 22.29 -5.72 -8.95
CA PRO A 249 23.29 -6.73 -8.61
C PRO A 249 23.02 -7.41 -7.26
N GLN A 250 22.64 -6.67 -6.22
CA GLN A 250 22.54 -7.22 -4.87
C GLN A 250 21.16 -7.08 -4.21
N LYS A 251 20.40 -6.01 -4.50
CA LYS A 251 19.11 -5.75 -3.83
C LYS A 251 18.21 -7.00 -3.93
N PRO A 252 17.71 -7.55 -2.80
CA PRO A 252 17.07 -8.86 -2.77
C PRO A 252 15.75 -8.87 -3.54
N PHE A 253 15.44 -9.96 -4.24
CA PHE A 253 14.14 -10.12 -4.87
C PHE A 253 13.10 -10.61 -3.86
N ALA A 254 11.87 -10.13 -4.01
CA ALA A 254 10.74 -10.66 -3.28
C ALA A 254 10.26 -11.95 -3.94
N LEU A 255 9.81 -12.90 -3.14
CA LEU A 255 9.24 -14.16 -3.57
C LEU A 255 7.73 -14.16 -3.29
N MET A 256 6.98 -14.83 -4.16
CA MET A 256 5.61 -15.21 -3.87
C MET A 256 5.53 -16.72 -3.79
N ALA A 257 5.08 -17.26 -2.65
CA ALA A 257 4.85 -18.68 -2.44
C ALA A 257 3.35 -18.98 -2.47
N LEU A 258 2.94 -20.12 -3.01
CA LEU A 258 1.54 -20.50 -3.17
C LEU A 258 0.78 -20.54 -1.83
N ASP A 259 1.38 -21.20 -0.85
CA ASP A 259 0.79 -21.48 0.46
C ASP A 259 1.85 -21.61 1.56
N GLU A 260 1.41 -21.84 2.80
CA GLU A 260 2.32 -21.98 3.94
C GLU A 260 3.22 -23.21 3.85
N ASN A 261 2.75 -24.31 3.26
CA ASN A 261 3.57 -25.49 3.04
C ASN A 261 4.79 -25.12 2.19
N THR A 262 4.56 -24.38 1.12
CA THR A 262 5.61 -23.86 0.24
C THR A 262 6.56 -22.91 0.99
N VAL A 263 6.03 -22.06 1.89
CA VAL A 263 6.87 -21.19 2.75
C VAL A 263 7.80 -22.03 3.65
N PHE A 264 7.31 -23.11 4.27
CA PHE A 264 8.13 -23.99 5.11
C PHE A 264 9.21 -24.77 4.34
N LEU A 265 9.08 -24.89 3.02
CA LEU A 265 10.13 -25.47 2.18
C LEU A 265 11.31 -24.51 2.01
N ILE A 266 11.06 -23.20 1.95
CA ILE A 266 12.08 -22.20 1.57
C ILE A 266 12.56 -21.30 2.73
N ALA A 267 11.81 -21.24 3.84
CA ALA A 267 12.09 -20.39 4.99
C ALA A 267 11.70 -21.04 6.33
N ASN A 268 12.13 -20.44 7.44
CA ASN A 268 11.83 -20.84 8.81
C ASN A 268 10.92 -19.80 9.50
N PRO A 269 9.62 -19.72 9.16
CA PRO A 269 8.70 -18.76 9.75
C PRO A 269 8.39 -19.09 11.22
N SER A 270 8.28 -18.06 12.05
CA SER A 270 7.60 -18.16 13.35
C SER A 270 6.08 -17.97 13.20
N LEU A 271 5.31 -18.27 14.26
CA LEU A 271 3.86 -18.06 14.26
C LEU A 271 3.45 -16.63 13.90
N LYS A 272 4.15 -15.61 14.45
CA LYS A 272 3.91 -14.20 14.13
C LYS A 272 4.13 -13.90 12.64
N HIS A 273 5.08 -14.57 11.99
CA HIS A 273 5.27 -14.39 10.55
C HIS A 273 4.11 -14.97 9.74
N LEU A 274 3.63 -16.17 10.10
CA LEU A 274 2.48 -16.80 9.45
C LEU A 274 1.21 -15.96 9.62
N GLU A 275 1.01 -15.39 10.81
CA GLU A 275 -0.09 -14.45 11.07
C GLU A 275 -0.04 -13.26 10.10
N LEU A 276 1.14 -12.64 9.91
CA LEU A 276 1.34 -11.54 8.95
C LEU A 276 1.06 -11.95 7.50
N LEU A 277 1.53 -13.13 7.08
CA LEU A 277 1.30 -13.65 5.74
C LEU A 277 -0.17 -13.94 5.46
N ARG A 278 -0.93 -14.38 6.47
CA ARG A 278 -2.38 -14.69 6.39
C ARG A 278 -3.27 -13.46 6.32
N ARG A 279 -2.77 -12.29 6.74
CA ARG A 279 -3.55 -11.04 6.74
C ARG A 279 -4.06 -10.70 5.34
N LEU A 280 -5.20 -10.01 5.27
CA LEU A 280 -5.78 -9.59 3.99
C LEU A 280 -4.88 -8.59 3.27
N GLU A 281 -4.03 -7.85 3.98
CA GLU A 281 -3.05 -6.94 3.42
C GLU A 281 -1.99 -7.66 2.59
N ARG A 282 -1.73 -8.96 2.86
CA ARG A 282 -0.76 -9.82 2.15
C ARG A 282 0.59 -9.10 1.86
N PRO A 283 1.29 -8.55 2.88
CA PRO A 283 2.57 -7.89 2.65
C PRO A 283 3.67 -8.89 2.30
N ILE A 284 4.78 -8.39 1.78
CA ILE A 284 6.05 -9.11 1.78
C ILE A 284 6.58 -9.09 3.22
N VAL A 285 6.81 -10.27 3.77
CA VAL A 285 7.34 -10.47 5.12
C VAL A 285 8.77 -10.97 5.01
N LEU A 286 9.70 -10.30 5.69
CA LEU A 286 11.08 -10.80 5.82
C LEU A 286 11.09 -12.00 6.77
N LEU A 287 11.59 -13.13 6.28
CA LEU A 287 11.59 -14.42 6.95
C LEU A 287 13.01 -15.00 6.98
N PRO A 288 13.44 -15.63 8.08
CA PRO A 288 14.72 -16.33 8.12
C PRO A 288 14.77 -17.40 7.03
N LYS A 289 15.81 -17.34 6.19
CA LYS A 289 16.08 -18.34 5.15
C LYS A 289 16.31 -19.70 5.81
N LYS A 290 15.79 -20.76 5.20
CA LYS A 290 16.03 -22.13 5.64
C LYS A 290 17.34 -22.66 5.07
N GLU A 291 18.10 -23.38 5.88
CA GLU A 291 19.28 -24.10 5.40
C GLU A 291 18.87 -25.18 4.39
N GLY A 292 19.59 -25.29 3.27
CA GLY A 292 19.23 -26.19 2.18
C GLY A 292 17.96 -25.78 1.41
N SER A 293 17.52 -24.51 1.54
CA SER A 293 16.42 -23.98 0.74
C SER A 293 16.73 -24.15 -0.76
N PRO A 294 15.74 -24.55 -1.59
CA PRO A 294 15.91 -24.62 -3.03
C PRO A 294 15.98 -23.24 -3.70
N VAL A 295 15.83 -22.15 -2.93
CA VAL A 295 15.96 -20.78 -3.45
C VAL A 295 17.43 -20.46 -3.72
N SER A 296 17.72 -20.00 -4.92
CA SER A 296 19.04 -19.52 -5.34
C SER A 296 19.59 -18.47 -4.36
N GLU A 297 20.86 -18.60 -4.00
CA GLU A 297 21.59 -17.57 -3.22
C GLU A 297 21.61 -16.22 -3.93
N LEU A 298 21.47 -16.22 -5.27
CA LEU A 298 21.36 -15.00 -6.06
C LEU A 298 20.03 -14.28 -5.81
N VAL A 299 19.03 -14.85 -5.15
CA VAL A 299 17.79 -14.11 -4.80
C VAL A 299 18.06 -13.04 -3.76
N ALA A 300 18.86 -13.34 -2.73
CA ALA A 300 19.22 -12.43 -1.64
C ALA A 300 20.70 -12.59 -1.24
N PRO A 301 21.65 -12.16 -2.10
CA PRO A 301 23.08 -12.39 -1.87
C PRO A 301 23.57 -11.77 -0.56
N GLY A 302 24.21 -12.58 0.28
CA GLY A 302 24.78 -12.14 1.55
C GLY A 302 23.75 -11.80 2.64
N LEU A 303 22.46 -12.11 2.42
CA LEU A 303 21.39 -11.88 3.40
C LEU A 303 20.87 -13.21 3.95
N ASN A 304 20.52 -13.19 5.24
CA ASN A 304 19.96 -14.35 5.94
C ASN A 304 18.43 -14.42 5.87
N ASP A 305 17.78 -13.38 5.34
CA ASP A 305 16.33 -13.29 5.25
C ASP A 305 15.87 -13.28 3.79
N LEU A 306 14.73 -13.93 3.55
CA LEU A 306 13.98 -13.88 2.29
C LEU A 306 12.72 -13.03 2.48
N GLY A 307 12.44 -12.13 1.53
CA GLY A 307 11.16 -11.43 1.48
C GLY A 307 10.11 -12.28 0.79
N ILE A 308 9.13 -12.80 1.52
CA ILE A 308 8.10 -13.70 0.95
C ILE A 308 6.71 -13.11 1.18
N MET A 309 5.84 -13.21 0.18
CA MET A 309 4.40 -12.95 0.27
C MET A 309 3.58 -14.15 -0.18
N LEU A 310 2.32 -14.21 0.26
CA LEU A 310 1.32 -15.17 -0.25
C LEU A 310 0.50 -14.54 -1.40
N PRO A 311 -0.18 -15.35 -2.23
CA PRO A 311 -0.93 -14.85 -3.36
C PRO A 311 -2.09 -14.00 -2.87
N TYR A 312 -2.15 -12.76 -3.35
CA TYR A 312 -3.18 -11.81 -2.94
C TYR A 312 -4.33 -11.69 -3.95
N THR A 313 -4.23 -12.36 -5.11
CA THR A 313 -5.35 -12.54 -6.05
C THR A 313 -5.46 -13.99 -6.51
N SER A 314 -6.60 -14.37 -7.08
CA SER A 314 -6.77 -15.66 -7.76
C SER A 314 -5.82 -15.81 -8.94
N LEU A 315 -5.53 -14.74 -9.70
CA LEU A 315 -4.57 -14.81 -10.80
C LEU A 315 -3.21 -15.35 -10.33
N HIS A 316 -2.66 -14.80 -9.25
CA HIS A 316 -1.38 -15.24 -8.71
C HIS A 316 -1.45 -16.68 -8.19
N TYR A 317 -2.53 -17.03 -7.49
CA TYR A 317 -2.70 -18.39 -6.97
C TYR A 317 -2.77 -19.42 -8.11
N LEU A 318 -3.64 -19.18 -9.10
CA LEU A 318 -3.83 -20.06 -10.25
C LEU A 318 -2.53 -20.18 -11.07
N LEU A 319 -1.76 -19.11 -11.20
CA LEU A 319 -0.46 -19.18 -11.87
C LEU A 319 0.53 -20.07 -11.09
N LEU A 320 0.72 -19.81 -9.80
CA LEU A 320 1.67 -20.55 -8.96
C LEU A 320 1.30 -22.03 -8.83
N GLU A 321 0.01 -22.35 -8.79
CA GLU A 321 -0.50 -23.73 -8.75
C GLU A 321 -0.08 -24.53 -9.99
N GLN A 322 0.09 -23.87 -11.14
CA GLN A 322 0.51 -24.49 -12.40
C GLN A 322 2.03 -24.58 -12.57
N THR A 323 2.82 -23.94 -11.71
CA THR A 323 4.30 -24.02 -11.74
C THR A 323 4.80 -25.20 -10.92
N LYS A 324 5.96 -25.75 -11.31
CA LYS A 324 6.59 -26.88 -10.60
C LYS A 324 6.93 -26.55 -9.15
N ASP A 325 7.57 -25.40 -8.94
CA ASP A 325 8.12 -25.03 -7.63
C ASP A 325 7.06 -24.45 -6.69
N ARG A 326 5.95 -23.92 -7.23
CA ARG A 326 4.89 -23.23 -6.49
C ARG A 326 5.35 -21.98 -5.73
N PHE A 327 6.58 -21.54 -5.96
CA PHE A 327 7.08 -20.23 -5.56
C PHE A 327 7.88 -19.62 -6.71
N LEU A 328 7.80 -18.30 -6.86
CA LEU A 328 8.50 -17.56 -7.91
C LEU A 328 9.10 -16.28 -7.35
N ILE A 329 10.10 -15.74 -8.03
CA ILE A 329 10.43 -14.31 -7.89
C ILE A 329 9.18 -13.53 -8.31
N MET A 330 8.82 -12.50 -7.53
CA MET A 330 7.70 -11.62 -7.83
C MET A 330 8.10 -10.19 -7.42
N THR A 331 8.94 -9.56 -8.23
CA THR A 331 9.48 -8.22 -7.95
C THR A 331 8.76 -7.14 -8.76
N SER A 332 8.85 -5.88 -8.36
CA SER A 332 8.17 -4.76 -9.02
C SER A 332 8.54 -4.67 -10.52
N GLY A 333 7.56 -4.40 -11.38
CA GLY A 333 7.67 -4.28 -12.84
C GLY A 333 8.02 -2.87 -13.27
N ASN A 334 9.26 -2.46 -13.01
CA ASN A 334 9.80 -1.16 -13.37
C ASN A 334 11.24 -1.26 -13.91
N PRO A 335 11.62 -0.33 -14.81
CA PRO A 335 13.03 -0.01 -15.05
C PRO A 335 13.71 0.46 -13.75
N PRO A 336 15.04 0.34 -13.64
CA PRO A 336 15.80 0.77 -12.46
C PRO A 336 15.52 2.23 -12.10
N GLY A 337 15.27 2.51 -10.81
CA GLY A 337 15.02 3.87 -10.29
C GLY A 337 13.65 4.46 -10.63
N LEU A 338 12.89 3.86 -11.55
CA LEU A 338 11.56 4.34 -11.94
C LEU A 338 10.45 3.63 -11.15
N PRO A 339 9.23 4.20 -11.09
CA PRO A 339 8.15 3.64 -10.30
C PRO A 339 7.43 2.53 -11.09
N ILE A 340 6.69 1.67 -10.38
CA ILE A 340 6.03 0.47 -10.93
C ILE A 340 5.10 0.79 -12.12
N VAL A 341 5.29 0.14 -13.27
CA VAL A 341 4.43 0.38 -14.43
C VAL A 341 3.02 -0.17 -14.14
N LYS A 342 1.97 0.53 -14.60
CA LYS A 342 0.56 0.16 -14.37
C LYS A 342 -0.26 -0.07 -15.65
N ASP A 343 0.12 0.60 -16.75
CA ASP A 343 -0.59 0.58 -18.03
C ASP A 343 0.02 -0.49 -18.96
N ASN A 344 -0.80 -1.19 -19.75
CA ASN A 344 -0.35 -2.30 -20.62
C ASN A 344 0.67 -1.85 -21.66
N ASP A 345 0.34 -0.80 -22.42
CA ASP A 345 1.19 -0.33 -23.52
C ASP A 345 2.54 0.19 -23.00
N LYS A 346 2.52 0.86 -21.84
CA LYS A 346 3.75 1.30 -21.17
C LYS A 346 4.57 0.11 -20.65
N ALA A 347 3.92 -0.97 -20.21
CA ALA A 347 4.63 -2.16 -19.74
C ALA A 347 5.37 -2.83 -20.89
N LEU A 348 4.71 -3.03 -22.04
CA LEU A 348 5.34 -3.54 -23.25
C LEU A 348 6.53 -2.64 -23.66
N ALA A 349 6.32 -1.33 -23.74
CA ALA A 349 7.38 -0.40 -24.15
C ALA A 349 8.57 -0.37 -23.18
N LYS A 350 8.32 -0.33 -21.86
CA LYS A 350 9.36 -0.12 -20.83
C LYS A 350 10.02 -1.40 -20.33
N LEU A 351 9.32 -2.55 -20.42
CA LEU A 351 9.78 -3.81 -19.82
C LEU A 351 10.20 -4.87 -20.86
N LYS A 352 10.08 -4.61 -22.18
CA LYS A 352 10.47 -5.57 -23.24
C LYS A 352 11.94 -6.03 -23.20
N HIS A 353 12.81 -5.26 -22.55
CA HIS A 353 14.23 -5.62 -22.36
C HIS A 353 14.47 -6.42 -21.07
N ILE A 354 13.44 -6.59 -20.24
CA ILE A 354 13.48 -7.31 -18.97
C ILE A 354 12.71 -8.63 -19.09
N ALA A 355 11.45 -8.56 -19.52
CA ALA A 355 10.56 -9.71 -19.66
C ALA A 355 10.49 -10.20 -21.11
N ASP A 356 10.44 -11.51 -21.26
CA ASP A 356 10.28 -12.19 -22.55
C ASP A 356 8.79 -12.25 -22.97
N TYR A 357 7.89 -12.34 -21.98
CA TYR A 357 6.44 -12.42 -22.17
C TYR A 357 5.66 -11.56 -21.18
N PHE A 358 4.40 -11.28 -21.49
CA PHE A 358 3.54 -10.40 -20.71
C PHE A 358 2.17 -11.03 -20.49
N LEU A 359 1.87 -11.36 -19.23
CA LEU A 359 0.55 -11.80 -18.78
C LEU A 359 -0.28 -10.57 -18.37
N LEU A 360 -1.21 -10.19 -19.22
CA LEU A 360 -1.94 -8.93 -19.17
C LEU A 360 -3.41 -9.14 -18.81
N HIS A 361 -4.08 -8.06 -18.43
CA HIS A 361 -5.53 -8.02 -18.35
C HIS A 361 -6.11 -6.64 -18.67
N ASN A 362 -7.40 -6.64 -19.04
CA ASN A 362 -8.11 -5.43 -19.47
C ASN A 362 -8.74 -4.61 -18.34
N ARG A 363 -8.63 -5.01 -17.07
CA ARG A 363 -8.95 -4.09 -15.96
C ARG A 363 -7.86 -3.04 -15.80
N GLU A 364 -8.23 -1.76 -15.81
CA GLU A 364 -7.30 -0.66 -15.53
C GLU A 364 -6.81 -0.68 -14.08
N ILE A 365 -5.55 -0.30 -13.88
CA ILE A 365 -4.99 0.04 -12.58
C ILE A 365 -4.94 1.58 -12.54
N VAL A 366 -5.81 2.17 -11.73
CA VAL A 366 -5.98 3.63 -11.66
C VAL A 366 -4.86 4.22 -10.80
N ASN A 367 -4.81 3.80 -9.53
CA ASN A 367 -3.77 4.20 -8.60
C ASN A 367 -2.72 3.10 -8.53
N ARG A 368 -1.48 3.44 -8.86
CA ARG A 368 -0.39 2.49 -8.68
C ARG A 368 -0.11 2.30 -7.20
N VAL A 369 0.25 1.09 -6.81
CA VAL A 369 0.54 0.77 -5.42
C VAL A 369 1.50 -0.41 -5.33
N ASP A 370 2.72 -0.14 -4.87
CA ASP A 370 3.74 -1.18 -4.65
C ASP A 370 3.35 -2.13 -3.51
N ASP A 371 3.91 -3.34 -3.51
CA ASP A 371 3.76 -4.27 -2.39
C ASP A 371 4.41 -3.71 -1.13
N SER A 372 3.67 -3.74 -0.02
CA SER A 372 4.19 -3.36 1.30
C SER A 372 5.19 -4.39 1.80
N VAL A 373 6.19 -3.93 2.55
CA VAL A 373 7.25 -4.78 3.11
C VAL A 373 7.30 -4.57 4.62
N VAL A 374 7.25 -5.67 5.36
CA VAL A 374 7.32 -5.69 6.82
C VAL A 374 8.38 -6.67 7.30
N ARG A 375 8.94 -6.40 8.47
CA ARG A 375 9.83 -7.32 9.19
C ARG A 375 9.42 -7.41 10.65
N LEU A 376 9.86 -8.47 11.33
CA LEU A 376 9.84 -8.51 12.79
C LEU A 376 11.17 -7.95 13.32
N SER A 377 11.11 -7.05 14.28
CA SER A 377 12.29 -6.53 14.99
C SER A 377 12.00 -6.53 16.48
N ALA A 378 12.83 -7.26 17.24
CA ALA A 378 12.57 -7.51 18.67
C ALA A 378 11.15 -8.02 18.97
N GLY A 379 10.57 -8.81 18.05
CA GLY A 379 9.22 -9.37 18.19
C GLY A 379 8.07 -8.44 17.76
N GLU A 380 8.35 -7.18 17.42
CA GLU A 380 7.39 -6.19 16.95
C GLU A 380 7.39 -6.04 15.44
N VAL A 381 6.24 -5.67 14.88
CA VAL A 381 6.08 -5.50 13.43
C VAL A 381 6.61 -4.13 13.02
N MET A 382 7.66 -4.12 12.21
CA MET A 382 8.25 -2.91 11.64
C MET A 382 7.95 -2.84 10.14
N MET A 383 7.42 -1.71 9.69
CA MET A 383 7.13 -1.48 8.28
C MET A 383 8.32 -0.83 7.60
N LEU A 384 8.88 -1.51 6.61
CA LEU A 384 9.97 -1.00 5.78
C LEU A 384 9.43 -0.25 4.56
N ARG A 385 8.26 -0.66 4.08
CA ARG A 385 7.54 0.01 3.00
C ARG A 385 6.03 -0.07 3.26
N ARG A 386 5.39 1.09 3.37
CA ARG A 386 3.93 1.22 3.53
C ARG A 386 3.29 1.56 2.18
N SER A 387 2.50 0.65 1.63
CA SER A 387 1.85 0.82 0.33
C SER A 387 0.61 -0.09 0.24
N ARG A 388 0.59 -1.13 -0.62
CA ARG A 388 -0.58 -2.00 -0.85
C ARG A 388 -1.04 -2.67 0.45
N GLY A 389 -2.35 -2.75 0.66
CA GLY A 389 -2.93 -3.30 1.90
C GLY A 389 -3.07 -2.28 3.02
N TYR A 390 -2.37 -1.15 2.93
CA TYR A 390 -2.29 -0.18 4.01
C TYR A 390 -2.68 1.23 3.59
N VAL A 391 -2.31 1.66 2.38
CA VAL A 391 -2.63 2.98 1.86
C VAL A 391 -4.01 2.96 1.20
N PRO A 392 -4.81 4.05 1.33
CA PRO A 392 -4.51 5.33 1.98
C PRO A 392 -5.09 5.41 3.40
N TYR A 393 -4.98 4.34 4.19
CA TYR A 393 -5.49 4.36 5.57
C TYR A 393 -4.72 5.37 6.43
N TRP A 394 -5.47 6.04 7.30
CA TRP A 394 -5.05 7.23 8.02
C TRP A 394 -4.22 6.94 9.25
N PHE A 395 -3.37 7.89 9.61
CA PHE A 395 -2.85 8.04 10.96
C PHE A 395 -3.67 9.09 11.70
N ARG A 396 -4.03 8.79 12.95
CA ARG A 396 -4.74 9.72 13.82
C ARG A 396 -3.79 10.28 14.87
N LEU A 397 -3.60 11.60 14.83
CA LEU A 397 -2.84 12.37 15.80
C LEU A 397 -3.63 12.49 17.11
N PRO A 398 -2.95 12.62 18.26
CA PRO A 398 -3.61 12.87 19.56
C PRO A 398 -4.04 14.34 19.74
N PHE A 399 -3.89 15.17 18.71
CA PHE A 399 -4.24 16.59 18.70
C PHE A 399 -4.72 17.02 17.31
N LYS A 400 -5.36 18.19 17.24
CA LYS A 400 -5.83 18.79 16.00
C LYS A 400 -4.82 19.80 15.45
N LEU A 401 -4.62 19.73 14.14
CA LEU A 401 -3.89 20.67 13.32
C LEU A 401 -4.74 21.95 13.12
N LYS A 402 -4.07 23.10 13.12
CA LYS A 402 -4.72 24.41 12.93
C LYS A 402 -4.96 24.74 11.46
N ARG A 403 -4.19 24.14 10.55
CA ARG A 403 -4.19 24.42 9.11
C ARG A 403 -4.09 23.10 8.35
N LYS A 404 -4.61 23.09 7.13
CA LYS A 404 -4.46 21.96 6.21
C LYS A 404 -3.05 21.98 5.62
N VAL A 405 -2.41 20.81 5.55
CA VAL A 405 -1.00 20.66 5.18
C VAL A 405 -0.85 19.65 4.05
N VAL A 406 0.07 19.92 3.14
CA VAL A 406 0.61 18.92 2.20
C VAL A 406 2.11 18.81 2.42
N ALA A 407 2.62 17.60 2.61
CA ALA A 407 4.01 17.29 2.86
C ALA A 407 4.60 16.48 1.70
N PHE A 408 5.71 16.95 1.14
CA PHE A 408 6.38 16.34 -0.01
C PHE A 408 7.38 15.24 0.40
N GLY A 409 7.72 15.19 1.69
CA GLY A 409 8.64 14.21 2.26
C GLY A 409 10.12 14.49 1.93
N ALA A 410 10.92 13.43 2.00
CA ALA A 410 12.34 13.43 1.67
C ALA A 410 12.56 13.18 0.16
N MET A 411 13.79 12.86 -0.25
CA MET A 411 14.08 12.50 -1.63
C MET A 411 14.12 10.98 -1.82
N LEU A 412 14.81 10.25 -0.95
CA LEU A 412 14.95 8.80 -1.02
C LEU A 412 13.80 8.10 -0.32
N ALA A 413 13.40 6.93 -0.83
CA ALA A 413 12.32 6.10 -0.30
C ALA A 413 11.04 6.91 0.05
N ASN A 414 10.70 7.88 -0.80
CA ASN A 414 9.81 8.96 -0.44
C ASN A 414 8.34 8.50 -0.27
N THR A 415 7.66 9.20 0.63
CA THR A 415 6.20 9.16 0.80
C THR A 415 5.74 10.58 1.08
N GLY A 416 4.81 11.08 0.26
CA GLY A 416 4.12 12.34 0.54
C GLY A 416 2.97 12.15 1.53
N ALA A 417 2.38 13.22 2.02
CA ALA A 417 1.16 13.13 2.83
C ALA A 417 0.30 14.40 2.72
N VAL A 418 -1.01 14.24 2.92
CA VAL A 418 -1.91 15.35 3.25
C VAL A 418 -2.33 15.24 4.70
N ALA A 419 -2.53 16.37 5.38
CA ALA A 419 -2.96 16.38 6.77
C ALA A 419 -3.98 17.49 7.05
N PHE A 420 -4.98 17.17 7.86
CA PHE A 420 -6.06 18.08 8.27
C PHE A 420 -6.71 17.56 9.55
N ASP A 421 -7.31 18.44 10.34
CA ASP A 421 -7.87 18.10 11.66
C ASP A 421 -6.86 17.26 12.47
N GLU A 422 -7.21 16.05 12.87
CA GLU A 422 -6.36 15.12 13.62
C GLU A 422 -5.83 13.98 12.74
N TYR A 423 -5.84 14.14 11.41
CA TYR A 423 -5.54 13.07 10.45
C TYR A 423 -4.33 13.40 9.59
N VAL A 424 -3.49 12.39 9.38
CA VAL A 424 -2.40 12.38 8.41
C VAL A 424 -2.64 11.21 7.45
N ILE A 425 -2.61 11.49 6.16
CA ILE A 425 -2.91 10.52 5.10
C ILE A 425 -1.70 10.46 4.17
N PRO A 426 -0.83 9.46 4.36
CA PRO A 426 0.30 9.25 3.47
C PRO A 426 -0.16 8.78 2.09
N THR A 427 0.61 9.15 1.07
CA THR A 427 0.57 8.48 -0.23
C THR A 427 1.08 7.05 -0.10
N GLN A 428 0.98 6.29 -1.18
CA GLN A 428 1.78 5.08 -1.38
C GLN A 428 3.27 5.40 -1.45
N TYR A 429 4.09 4.36 -1.34
CA TYR A 429 5.52 4.43 -1.59
C TYR A 429 5.79 4.96 -2.99
N VAL A 430 6.48 6.11 -3.08
CA VAL A 430 6.82 6.75 -4.36
C VAL A 430 8.14 6.22 -4.91
N GLY A 431 9.08 5.89 -4.03
CA GLY A 431 10.46 5.55 -4.41
C GLY A 431 11.40 6.75 -4.30
N ASP A 432 12.53 6.67 -4.99
CA ASP A 432 13.59 7.68 -4.90
C ASP A 432 13.31 8.82 -5.89
N CYS A 433 12.88 9.98 -5.40
CA CYS A 433 12.47 11.15 -6.19
C CYS A 433 13.65 11.90 -6.85
N GLU A 434 14.48 11.16 -7.59
CA GLU A 434 15.68 11.67 -8.30
C GLU A 434 15.41 11.95 -9.79
N ASN A 435 14.26 11.52 -10.29
CA ASN A 435 13.85 11.66 -11.69
C ASN A 435 12.44 12.25 -11.80
N LEU A 436 12.12 12.75 -13.00
CA LEU A 436 10.85 13.40 -13.27
C LEU A 436 9.67 12.44 -13.08
N GLU A 437 9.78 11.19 -13.49
CA GLU A 437 8.71 10.21 -13.37
C GLU A 437 8.30 9.94 -11.92
N ASN A 438 9.25 9.94 -10.99
CA ASN A 438 8.96 9.79 -9.56
C ASN A 438 8.36 11.08 -8.96
N LEU A 439 8.77 12.25 -9.44
CA LEU A 439 8.18 13.53 -9.02
C LEU A 439 6.74 13.70 -9.53
N ASP A 440 6.48 13.39 -10.79
CA ASP A 440 5.14 13.38 -11.38
C ASP A 440 4.25 12.37 -10.63
N PHE A 441 4.83 11.23 -10.26
CA PHE A 441 4.12 10.25 -9.45
C PHE A 441 3.78 10.79 -8.05
N LEU A 442 4.73 11.41 -7.35
CA LEU A 442 4.46 12.06 -6.06
C LEU A 442 3.33 13.08 -6.19
N LEU A 443 3.42 13.98 -7.17
CA LEU A 443 2.47 15.06 -7.37
C LEU A 443 1.06 14.52 -7.64
N SER A 444 0.91 13.63 -8.63
CA SER A 444 -0.37 12.99 -8.94
C SER A 444 -0.98 12.23 -7.75
N SER A 445 -0.14 11.67 -6.88
CA SER A 445 -0.58 10.99 -5.65
C SER A 445 -1.09 11.97 -4.58
N LEU A 446 -0.43 13.11 -4.42
CA LEU A 446 -0.87 14.17 -3.52
C LEU A 446 -2.15 14.82 -4.02
N GLU A 447 -2.22 15.14 -5.32
CA GLU A 447 -3.41 15.69 -5.98
C GLU A 447 -4.63 14.77 -5.82
N PHE A 448 -4.45 13.46 -6.01
CA PHE A 448 -5.52 12.50 -5.75
C PHE A 448 -6.06 12.61 -4.32
N LEU A 449 -5.18 12.71 -3.31
CA LEU A 449 -5.62 12.83 -1.92
C LEU A 449 -6.25 14.20 -1.61
N GLU A 450 -5.71 15.28 -2.18
CA GLU A 450 -6.29 16.61 -2.07
C GLU A 450 -7.71 16.65 -2.65
N ASP A 451 -7.91 16.11 -3.85
CA ASP A 451 -9.21 16.02 -4.51
C ASP A 451 -10.18 15.10 -3.76
N ALA A 452 -9.71 13.92 -3.37
CA ALA A 452 -10.50 12.94 -2.63
C ALA A 452 -11.05 13.52 -1.32
N TYR A 453 -10.28 14.36 -0.64
CA TYR A 453 -10.67 14.99 0.62
C TYR A 453 -11.07 16.46 0.47
N LYS A 454 -11.20 16.97 -0.77
CA LYS A 454 -11.53 18.37 -1.09
C LYS A 454 -10.71 19.35 -0.25
N LEU A 455 -9.42 19.07 -0.14
CA LEU A 455 -8.49 19.88 0.63
C LEU A 455 -8.00 21.03 -0.22
N ASN A 456 -7.78 22.16 0.43
CA ASN A 456 -6.96 23.24 -0.11
C ASN A 456 -5.89 23.51 0.94
N PRO A 457 -4.74 22.78 0.90
CA PRO A 457 -3.69 22.95 1.89
C PRO A 457 -3.17 24.38 1.90
N GLU A 458 -3.03 24.96 3.09
CA GLU A 458 -2.51 26.32 3.29
C GLU A 458 -0.98 26.31 3.48
N VAL A 459 -0.46 25.16 3.92
CA VAL A 459 0.93 24.93 4.26
C VAL A 459 1.49 23.80 3.42
N ILE A 460 2.62 24.05 2.77
CA ILE A 460 3.43 23.06 2.07
C ILE A 460 4.64 22.77 2.95
N VAL A 461 4.95 21.49 3.15
CA VAL A 461 6.08 21.02 3.96
C VAL A 461 7.04 20.22 3.09
N SER A 462 8.33 20.46 3.26
CA SER A 462 9.38 19.61 2.70
C SER A 462 10.52 19.42 3.70
N ASP A 463 11.44 18.53 3.37
CA ASP A 463 12.74 18.49 4.02
C ASP A 463 13.47 19.84 3.93
N LYS A 464 14.38 20.09 4.87
CA LYS A 464 15.24 21.28 4.91
C LYS A 464 16.38 21.23 3.89
N HIS A 465 16.73 20.04 3.38
CA HIS A 465 17.76 19.88 2.37
C HIS A 465 17.47 20.76 1.13
N PRO A 466 18.33 21.74 0.79
CA PRO A 466 18.05 22.72 -0.25
C PRO A 466 18.03 22.12 -1.66
N ASN A 467 18.83 21.08 -1.91
CA ASN A 467 18.98 20.48 -3.24
C ASN A 467 18.05 19.28 -3.51
N TYR A 468 17.16 18.91 -2.59
CA TYR A 468 16.20 17.85 -2.88
C TYR A 468 15.21 18.34 -3.94
N LEU A 469 14.93 17.48 -4.94
CA LEU A 469 13.95 17.80 -5.97
C LEU A 469 12.54 17.96 -5.38
N THR A 470 12.23 17.22 -4.31
CA THR A 470 10.98 17.39 -3.55
C THR A 470 10.88 18.76 -2.88
N THR A 471 11.98 19.26 -2.29
CA THR A 471 12.05 20.63 -1.74
C THR A 471 11.90 21.69 -2.83
N THR A 472 12.56 21.50 -3.97
CA THR A 472 12.47 22.41 -5.11
C THR A 472 11.05 22.48 -5.67
N LEU A 473 10.40 21.32 -5.83
CA LEU A 473 9.01 21.21 -6.27
C LEU A 473 8.06 21.88 -5.26
N ALA A 474 8.22 21.61 -3.97
CA ALA A 474 7.44 22.25 -2.91
C ALA A 474 7.57 23.79 -2.91
N SER A 475 8.79 24.31 -3.05
CA SER A 475 9.03 25.76 -3.16
C SER A 475 8.43 26.37 -4.42
N ARG A 476 8.41 25.64 -5.54
CA ARG A 476 7.75 26.10 -6.78
C ARG A 476 6.25 26.21 -6.58
N ILE A 477 5.60 25.13 -6.13
CA ILE A 477 4.15 25.07 -5.93
C ILE A 477 3.70 26.10 -4.87
N SER A 478 4.49 26.31 -3.82
CA SER A 478 4.22 27.33 -2.80
C SER A 478 4.17 28.73 -3.40
N ARG A 479 5.13 29.09 -4.27
CA ARG A 479 5.17 30.40 -4.94
C ARG A 479 4.03 30.55 -5.95
N GLU A 480 3.78 29.55 -6.77
CA GLU A 480 2.73 29.57 -7.79
C GLU A 480 1.32 29.71 -7.17
N ASN A 481 1.11 29.16 -5.97
CA ASN A 481 -0.19 29.16 -5.30
C ASN A 481 -0.28 30.12 -4.10
N ASN A 482 0.75 30.93 -3.84
CA ASN A 482 0.85 31.83 -2.69
C ASN A 482 0.58 31.14 -1.33
N LYS A 483 1.17 29.95 -1.13
CA LYS A 483 1.03 29.11 0.08
C LYS A 483 2.27 29.21 0.96
N THR A 484 2.13 28.99 2.27
CA THR A 484 3.28 28.99 3.19
C THR A 484 4.15 27.74 2.95
N HIS A 485 5.46 27.90 2.70
CA HIS A 485 6.41 26.78 2.66
C HIS A 485 7.17 26.66 3.97
N LEU A 486 7.03 25.53 4.67
CA LEU A 486 7.81 25.18 5.85
C LEU A 486 8.81 24.08 5.51
N LYS A 487 10.03 24.26 6.00
CA LYS A 487 11.13 23.29 5.86
C LYS A 487 11.40 22.66 7.22
N VAL A 488 11.37 21.34 7.31
CA VAL A 488 11.55 20.59 8.55
C VAL A 488 12.84 19.79 8.49
N GLN A 489 13.57 19.74 9.60
CA GLN A 489 14.84 19.00 9.65
C GLN A 489 14.60 17.48 9.67
N HIS A 490 15.46 16.74 8.97
CA HIS A 490 15.28 15.32 8.66
C HIS A 490 15.17 14.41 9.90
N HIS A 491 16.11 14.53 10.83
CA HIS A 491 16.18 13.71 12.05
C HIS A 491 15.07 14.07 13.05
N HIS A 492 14.70 15.34 13.12
CA HIS A 492 13.53 15.82 13.86
C HIS A 492 12.26 15.17 13.31
N ALA A 493 12.08 15.16 11.98
CA ALA A 493 10.95 14.50 11.34
C ALA A 493 10.88 13.00 11.63
N HIS A 494 12.02 12.29 11.61
CA HIS A 494 12.08 10.87 11.99
C HIS A 494 11.56 10.64 13.41
N ILE A 495 12.09 11.37 14.40
CA ILE A 495 11.69 11.22 15.81
C ILE A 495 10.21 11.61 16.00
N VAL A 496 9.77 12.72 15.42
CA VAL A 496 8.37 13.18 15.50
C VAL A 496 7.42 12.16 14.87
N SER A 497 7.82 11.47 13.79
CA SER A 497 7.01 10.40 13.20
C SER A 497 6.79 9.23 14.17
N ALA A 498 7.80 8.90 14.98
CA ALA A 498 7.71 7.89 16.03
C ALA A 498 6.83 8.36 17.19
N MET A 499 6.95 9.62 17.62
CA MET A 499 6.08 10.23 18.64
C MET A 499 4.61 10.18 18.21
N ALA A 500 4.32 10.59 16.97
CA ALA A 500 2.99 10.59 16.39
C ALA A 500 2.40 9.17 16.27
N SER A 501 3.20 8.21 15.80
CA SER A 501 2.79 6.81 15.66
C SER A 501 2.47 6.15 17.01
N ASN A 502 3.18 6.57 18.08
CA ASN A 502 2.92 6.14 19.46
C ASN A 502 1.87 7.00 20.19
N LYS A 503 1.24 7.96 19.50
CA LYS A 503 0.18 8.84 20.03
C LYS A 503 0.60 9.62 21.28
N LEU A 504 1.86 10.04 21.35
CA LEU A 504 2.32 10.89 22.44
C LEU A 504 1.61 12.25 22.41
N PRO A 505 1.18 12.81 23.57
CA PRO A 505 0.41 14.05 23.64
C PRO A 505 1.19 15.24 23.07
N GLN A 506 0.49 16.29 22.66
CA GLN A 506 1.07 17.44 21.93
C GLN A 506 2.20 18.17 22.69
N ASN A 507 2.19 18.10 24.03
CA ASN A 507 3.20 18.68 24.92
C ASN A 507 4.27 17.67 25.35
N ALA A 508 4.38 16.51 24.69
CA ALA A 508 5.40 15.52 24.99
C ALA A 508 6.79 16.04 24.62
N GLU A 509 7.73 15.78 25.51
CA GLU A 509 9.17 15.98 25.34
C GLU A 509 9.86 14.62 25.43
N VAL A 510 10.74 14.33 24.49
CA VAL A 510 11.44 13.03 24.43
C VAL A 510 12.91 13.22 24.10
N THR A 511 13.74 12.32 24.59
CA THR A 511 15.07 12.10 24.01
C THR A 511 14.91 11.08 22.87
N GLY A 512 15.16 11.51 21.65
CA GLY A 512 15.12 10.66 20.48
C GLY A 512 16.52 10.38 19.95
N ILE A 513 16.73 9.16 19.47
CA ILE A 513 17.96 8.73 18.82
C ILE A 513 17.63 8.51 17.35
N ALA A 514 18.25 9.30 16.47
CA ALA A 514 18.06 9.20 15.03
C ALA A 514 19.34 8.68 14.38
N ILE A 515 19.27 7.44 13.87
CA ILE A 515 20.37 6.76 13.18
C ILE A 515 19.92 6.53 11.74
N ASP A 516 20.58 7.22 10.81
CA ASP A 516 20.28 7.20 9.38
C ASP A 516 21.59 7.20 8.57
N GLY A 517 21.51 7.01 7.25
CA GLY A 517 22.65 7.14 6.36
C GLY A 517 23.09 8.59 6.19
N VAL A 518 22.19 9.45 5.71
CA VAL A 518 22.49 10.86 5.42
C VAL A 518 21.25 11.74 5.64
N GLY A 519 21.41 12.80 6.43
CA GLY A 519 20.41 13.87 6.54
C GLY A 519 21.06 15.24 6.63
N TYR A 520 20.40 16.26 6.06
CA TYR A 520 20.92 17.62 6.06
C TYR A 520 20.90 18.23 7.46
N GLY A 521 22.08 18.57 7.98
CA GLY A 521 22.28 19.23 9.25
C GLY A 521 22.04 20.74 9.20
N ASP A 522 21.63 21.30 10.31
CA ASP A 522 21.39 22.75 10.43
C ASP A 522 22.69 23.58 10.38
N ASP A 523 23.82 22.94 10.66
CA ASP A 523 25.18 23.47 10.52
C ASP A 523 25.76 23.30 9.10
N GLY A 524 24.98 22.75 8.16
CA GLY A 524 25.42 22.44 6.80
C GLY A 524 26.22 21.13 6.69
N SER A 525 26.44 20.42 7.80
CA SER A 525 27.08 19.11 7.83
C SER A 525 26.08 18.00 7.51
N ILE A 526 26.58 16.77 7.30
CA ILE A 526 25.76 15.58 7.16
C ILE A 526 25.57 14.94 8.54
N TRP A 527 24.31 14.77 8.94
CA TRP A 527 23.93 14.08 10.17
C TRP A 527 23.52 12.64 9.85
N GLY A 528 23.59 11.77 10.86
CA GLY A 528 23.24 10.35 10.72
C GLY A 528 23.38 9.51 12.01
N GLY A 529 23.77 10.13 13.12
CA GLY A 529 23.93 9.44 14.41
C GLY A 529 23.70 10.41 15.55
N GLU A 530 22.46 10.86 15.69
CA GLU A 530 22.08 12.04 16.49
C GLU A 530 21.31 11.64 17.75
N ILE A 531 21.59 12.32 18.86
CA ILE A 531 20.78 12.33 20.07
C ILE A 531 20.15 13.71 20.17
N LEU A 532 18.82 13.76 20.05
CA LEU A 532 18.05 15.00 20.05
C LEU A 532 17.09 15.02 21.24
N HIS A 533 16.97 16.14 21.92
CA HIS A 533 15.82 16.44 22.76
C HIS A 533 14.74 17.06 21.87
N VAL A 534 13.55 16.46 21.82
CA VAL A 534 12.55 16.72 20.77
C VAL A 534 11.17 16.98 21.37
N THR A 535 10.52 18.01 20.85
CA THR A 535 9.07 18.22 20.90
C THR A 535 8.47 18.14 19.49
N TYR A 536 7.15 18.22 19.39
CA TYR A 536 6.49 18.38 18.07
C TYR A 536 6.82 19.69 17.35
N TYR A 537 7.36 20.70 18.05
CA TYR A 537 7.57 22.05 17.51
C TYR A 537 9.03 22.39 17.29
N ASP A 538 9.92 21.82 18.10
CA ASP A 538 11.32 22.21 18.17
C ASP A 538 12.18 21.04 18.65
N TYR A 539 13.49 21.19 18.49
CA TYR A 539 14.47 20.22 18.94
C TYR A 539 15.82 20.87 19.29
N SER A 540 16.55 20.30 20.24
CA SER A 540 17.96 20.60 20.51
C SER A 540 18.82 19.35 20.29
N ARG A 541 20.02 19.55 19.75
CA ARG A 541 20.99 18.47 19.54
C ARG A 541 21.86 18.33 20.79
N GLU A 542 21.70 17.22 21.49
CA GLU A 542 22.37 16.94 22.76
C GLU A 542 23.67 16.13 22.58
N GLY A 543 23.76 15.36 21.50
CA GLY A 543 24.96 14.58 21.18
C GLY A 543 24.94 14.07 19.74
N HIS A 544 26.12 13.77 19.21
CA HIS A 544 26.28 13.20 17.88
C HIS A 544 27.59 12.44 17.74
N LEU A 545 27.69 11.61 16.70
CA LEU A 545 28.96 11.01 16.29
C LEU A 545 29.94 12.10 15.82
N GLU A 546 31.22 11.96 16.17
CA GLU A 546 32.30 12.84 15.68
C GLU A 546 32.26 12.90 14.15
N TYR A 547 32.35 14.12 13.60
CA TYR A 547 32.31 14.30 12.16
C TYR A 547 33.54 13.67 11.51
N LEU A 548 33.31 13.01 10.37
CA LEU A 548 34.35 12.40 9.57
C LEU A 548 34.35 13.01 8.17
N PRO A 549 35.53 13.23 7.56
CA PRO A 549 35.60 13.64 6.18
C PRO A 549 35.03 12.52 5.28
N LEU A 550 34.19 12.89 4.31
CA LEU A 550 33.60 11.96 3.32
C LEU A 550 34.11 12.31 1.91
N PRO A 551 35.26 11.75 1.48
CA PRO A 551 35.88 12.09 0.20
C PRO A 551 34.97 11.79 -1.00
N GLY A 552 34.43 12.85 -1.60
CA GLY A 552 33.56 12.77 -2.78
C GLY A 552 32.06 12.64 -2.49
N GLY A 553 31.62 12.93 -1.26
CA GLY A 553 30.19 12.98 -0.89
C GLY A 553 29.49 11.67 -1.20
N ASP A 554 28.47 11.71 -2.07
CA ASP A 554 27.68 10.54 -2.50
C ASP A 554 28.54 9.37 -3.01
N ARG A 555 29.73 9.65 -3.57
CA ARG A 555 30.65 8.58 -3.99
C ARG A 555 31.11 7.71 -2.83
N ALA A 556 31.20 8.25 -1.61
CA ALA A 556 31.57 7.51 -0.42
C ALA A 556 30.47 6.52 0.02
N ALA A 557 29.19 6.84 -0.23
CA ALA A 557 28.07 5.93 0.00
C ALA A 557 28.06 4.76 -1.02
N VAL A 558 28.49 5.02 -2.26
CA VAL A 558 28.63 3.98 -3.30
C VAL A 558 29.88 3.12 -3.10
N TRP A 559 30.98 3.73 -2.64
CA TRP A 559 32.28 3.09 -2.45
C TRP A 559 32.74 3.25 -0.99
N PRO A 560 32.30 2.37 -0.07
CA PRO A 560 32.55 2.52 1.37
C PRO A 560 34.03 2.59 1.76
N ALA A 561 34.93 2.07 0.93
CA ALA A 561 36.37 2.18 1.15
C ALA A 561 36.85 3.65 1.25
N ARG A 562 36.14 4.60 0.63
CA ARG A 562 36.41 6.04 0.76
C ARG A 562 36.18 6.55 2.18
N ILE A 563 35.19 6.00 2.88
CA ILE A 563 34.89 6.34 4.29
C ILE A 563 36.04 5.88 5.18
N ILE A 564 36.58 4.67 4.93
CA ILE A 564 37.75 4.14 5.64
C ILE A 564 38.95 5.09 5.47
N VAL A 565 39.24 5.54 4.25
CA VAL A 565 40.32 6.50 4.00
C VAL A 565 40.09 7.82 4.73
N GLY A 566 38.85 8.33 4.75
CA GLY A 566 38.50 9.52 5.51
C GLY A 566 38.78 9.36 7.01
N PHE A 567 38.40 8.21 7.58
CA PHE A 567 38.67 7.89 8.98
C PHE A 567 40.16 7.79 9.29
N LEU A 568 40.94 7.12 8.42
CA LEU A 568 42.39 7.01 8.58
C LEU A 568 43.06 8.38 8.48
N ALA A 569 42.62 9.24 7.56
CA ALA A 569 43.17 10.57 7.39
C ALA A 569 42.96 11.44 8.64
N GLU A 570 41.80 11.33 9.28
CA GLU A 570 41.50 12.04 10.53
C GLU A 570 42.38 11.58 11.70
N ARG A 571 42.70 10.28 11.77
CA ARG A 571 43.46 9.70 12.90
C ARG A 571 44.97 9.67 12.72
N LEU A 572 45.45 9.46 11.50
CA LEU A 572 46.87 9.25 11.17
C LEU A 572 47.47 10.40 10.35
N GLY A 573 46.64 11.31 9.83
CA GLY A 573 47.04 12.29 8.84
C GLY A 573 46.98 11.75 7.41
N VAL A 574 46.92 12.66 6.44
CA VAL A 574 46.62 12.35 5.04
C VAL A 574 47.68 11.44 4.39
N GLU A 575 48.97 11.69 4.64
CA GLU A 575 50.06 10.93 4.00
C GLU A 575 50.07 9.47 4.45
N GLU A 576 49.92 9.24 5.76
CA GLU A 576 49.87 7.89 6.33
C GLU A 576 48.60 7.16 5.94
N ALA A 577 47.45 7.85 5.91
CA ALA A 577 46.20 7.29 5.41
C ALA A 577 46.29 6.83 3.95
N ILE A 578 46.97 7.59 3.08
CA ILE A 578 47.21 7.18 1.69
C ILE A 578 48.15 5.97 1.64
N ALA A 579 49.20 5.93 2.46
CA ALA A 579 50.10 4.80 2.53
C ALA A 579 49.38 3.51 2.96
N GLU A 580 48.54 3.58 3.99
CA GLU A 580 47.71 2.46 4.46
C GLU A 580 46.63 2.07 3.46
N ALA A 581 45.94 3.03 2.83
CA ALA A 581 44.97 2.76 1.78
C ALA A 581 45.60 1.97 0.61
N LYS A 582 46.82 2.34 0.20
CA LYS A 582 47.59 1.61 -0.82
C LYS A 582 47.94 0.19 -0.37
N LYS A 583 48.34 -0.01 0.89
CA LYS A 583 48.60 -1.36 1.45
C LYS A 583 47.34 -2.23 1.45
N LEU A 584 46.18 -1.63 1.72
CA LEU A 584 44.87 -2.30 1.73
C LEU A 584 44.26 -2.45 0.33
N ASN A 585 44.98 -2.09 -0.74
CA ASN A 585 44.49 -2.07 -2.12
C ASN A 585 43.18 -1.27 -2.31
N ILE A 586 43.01 -0.20 -1.51
CA ILE A 586 41.92 0.76 -1.66
C ILE A 586 42.37 1.81 -2.68
N SER A 587 41.87 1.72 -3.91
CA SER A 587 42.23 2.61 -5.03
C SER A 587 41.54 3.98 -5.00
#